data_AF-A0A0F9H2H0-F1
#
_entry.id   AF-A0A0F9H2H0-F1
#
_cell.length_a   1.000
_cell.length_b   1.000
_cell.length_c   1.000
_cell.angle_alpha   90.00
_cell.angle_beta   90.00
_cell.angle_gamma   90.00
#
_symmetry.space_group_name_H-M   'P 1'
#
loop_
_entity.id
_entity.type
_entity.pdbx_description
1 polymer ?
#
loop_
_entity_poly.entity_id
_entity_poly.type
_entity_poly.pdbx_seq_one_letter_code
_entity_poly.pdbx_strand_id
1 'polypeptide(L)'
;MDRSKADNAVALGKVGPSRHVRRPGVMLCLGLLAAAGFASSLALAPRLLRSEGAESAGRPDWDRLAECRFVPEYDRRLNKVLISVRANGASLALHHELLMRLPEYTQVILLMPAGYLSAIEAELKGKPYADRIRIAAYDPDVQPNLLFYYVFPDKDRLVEVSVGPRPAARRLDSVWAQDLLEVTTGPNGRPVLLVPPVHKYFSGVAANRDDRLESDNACLQVLSAEQLELQRVPVAFRGGNVLVDRINGRRVVFIGSDTFRTARAASQAFGRQELTESEIIACLKRALNADLVVVMGRSGPQPEHIFHLDQAMMLLHGGVAVVARIVGGAPDAPEQATKLADARDFLSEARSRLRELGYRVVDLATSAQDVLQFRHRINAIPYVDAETGQRTVLMPVFPSGQGGSDERLAERNSQTLRSLGCRVVRVPTQAHNLHGGIHCLVNVLE
;
A
#
# COMPACT_ATOMS: atom_id res chain seq x y z
N MET A 1 31.16 21.04 -9.56
CA MET A 1 30.16 20.29 -10.35
C MET A 1 30.19 18.88 -9.83
N ASP A 2 29.35 18.61 -8.85
CA ASP A 2 29.59 17.57 -7.86
C ASP A 2 28.63 16.38 -8.07
N ARG A 3 29.23 15.18 -8.20
CA ARG A 3 28.56 13.89 -8.36
C ARG A 3 28.55 13.20 -7.00
N SER A 4 27.50 13.38 -6.20
CA SER A 4 27.40 12.70 -4.90
C SER A 4 25.97 12.54 -4.38
N LYS A 5 25.08 11.86 -5.12
CA LYS A 5 23.80 11.35 -4.54
C LYS A 5 23.33 10.05 -5.21
N ALA A 6 24.10 8.98 -5.05
CA ALA A 6 23.65 7.63 -5.33
C ALA A 6 24.45 6.63 -4.49
N ASP A 7 24.21 6.60 -3.17
CA ASP A 7 24.59 5.48 -2.31
C ASP A 7 23.77 5.52 -1.02
N ASN A 8 22.69 4.74 -0.99
CA ASN A 8 22.12 4.20 0.24
C ASN A 8 21.60 2.79 -0.10
N ALA A 9 22.56 1.89 -0.32
CA ALA A 9 22.32 0.46 -0.44
C ALA A 9 22.72 -0.21 0.88
N VAL A 10 21.69 -0.69 1.59
CA VAL A 10 21.65 -1.82 2.53
C VAL A 10 23.00 -2.49 2.83
N ALA A 11 23.53 -2.23 4.04
CA ALA A 11 24.62 -3.00 4.63
C ALA A 11 24.12 -4.37 5.11
N LEU A 12 24.54 -5.45 4.44
CA LEU A 12 24.42 -6.82 4.94
C LEU A 12 25.77 -7.29 5.49
N GLY A 13 25.74 -7.85 6.70
CA GLY A 13 26.89 -8.22 7.51
C GLY A 13 27.79 -9.30 6.89
N LYS A 14 29.08 -9.21 7.23
CA LYS A 14 30.11 -10.18 6.88
C LYS A 14 29.92 -11.47 7.69
N VAL A 15 29.73 -12.61 7.00
CA VAL A 15 29.84 -13.95 7.58
C VAL A 15 31.17 -14.56 7.11
N GLY A 16 31.99 -15.03 8.06
CA GLY A 16 33.30 -15.63 7.80
C GLY A 16 33.23 -17.05 7.20
N PRO A 17 34.36 -17.61 6.72
CA PRO A 17 34.37 -18.83 5.94
C PRO A 17 34.22 -20.09 6.81
N SER A 18 33.24 -20.94 6.47
CA SER A 18 33.07 -22.27 7.06
C SER A 18 33.89 -23.33 6.31
N ARG A 19 34.66 -24.12 7.06
CA ARG A 19 35.51 -25.24 6.60
C ARG A 19 34.68 -26.43 6.08
N HIS A 20 35.24 -27.11 5.09
CA HIS A 20 34.84 -28.43 4.61
C HIS A 20 34.84 -29.50 5.71
N VAL A 21 33.78 -30.32 5.78
CA VAL A 21 33.81 -31.67 6.37
C VAL A 21 33.02 -32.65 5.48
N ARG A 22 33.56 -33.86 5.39
CA ARG A 22 33.23 -34.98 4.49
C ARG A 22 31.86 -35.65 4.79
N ARG A 23 31.29 -36.27 3.75
CA ARG A 23 30.26 -37.33 3.82
C ARG A 23 30.81 -38.59 4.52
N PRO A 24 29.96 -39.38 5.20
CA PRO A 24 29.31 -40.57 4.62
C PRO A 24 27.80 -40.57 4.98
N GLY A 25 26.87 -41.37 4.47
CA GLY A 25 26.84 -42.76 4.01
C GLY A 25 25.35 -43.17 4.02
N VAL A 26 24.98 -44.13 3.18
CA VAL A 26 23.63 -44.59 2.86
C VAL A 26 22.92 -45.24 4.06
N MET A 27 21.61 -45.00 4.24
CA MET A 27 20.70 -46.07 4.67
C MET A 27 19.25 -45.85 4.22
N LEU A 28 18.73 -46.90 3.61
CA LEU A 28 17.40 -47.08 3.03
C LEU A 28 16.42 -47.47 4.15
N CYS A 29 15.28 -46.79 4.29
CA CYS A 29 14.13 -47.31 5.03
C CYS A 29 12.84 -46.94 4.29
N LEU A 30 12.19 -47.97 3.74
CA LEU A 30 10.80 -47.97 3.30
C LEU A 30 9.89 -47.85 4.52
N GLY A 31 8.92 -46.95 4.46
CA GLY A 31 7.84 -46.82 5.43
C GLY A 31 6.62 -46.19 4.79
N LEU A 32 5.65 -47.03 4.44
CA LEU A 32 4.28 -46.66 4.08
C LEU A 32 3.64 -45.84 5.21
N LEU A 33 2.96 -44.73 4.88
CA LEU A 33 1.79 -44.26 5.61
C LEU A 33 0.97 -43.31 4.74
N ALA A 34 -0.33 -43.62 4.65
CA ALA A 34 -1.35 -42.88 3.95
C ALA A 34 -1.61 -41.52 4.62
N ALA A 35 -1.81 -40.48 3.81
CA ALA A 35 -2.44 -39.24 4.23
C ALA A 35 -3.30 -38.69 3.09
N ALA A 36 -4.52 -38.31 3.46
CA ALA A 36 -5.63 -38.00 2.59
C ALA A 36 -5.50 -36.65 1.88
N GLY A 37 -5.90 -36.67 0.60
CA GLY A 37 -6.57 -35.62 -0.17
C GLY A 37 -6.43 -34.15 0.25
N PHE A 38 -5.37 -33.49 -0.21
CA PHE A 38 -5.45 -32.10 -0.65
C PHE A 38 -5.44 -32.11 -2.19
N ALA A 39 -6.63 -32.08 -2.79
CA ALA A 39 -6.78 -31.88 -4.22
C ALA A 39 -6.54 -30.39 -4.51
N SER A 40 -5.29 -30.00 -4.71
CA SER A 40 -4.93 -28.69 -5.26
C SER A 40 -5.44 -28.64 -6.69
N SER A 41 -6.56 -27.94 -6.90
CA SER A 41 -7.05 -27.60 -8.22
C SER A 41 -6.08 -26.61 -8.88
N LEU A 42 -5.00 -27.14 -9.48
CA LEU A 42 -4.21 -26.43 -10.48
C LEU A 42 -5.06 -26.31 -11.75
N ALA A 43 -6.04 -25.40 -11.71
CA ALA A 43 -6.65 -24.88 -12.92
C ALA A 43 -5.58 -24.03 -13.60
N LEU A 44 -4.95 -24.59 -14.63
CA LEU A 44 -4.22 -23.84 -15.64
C LEU A 44 -5.16 -22.76 -16.20
N ALA A 45 -5.01 -21.52 -15.71
CA ALA A 45 -5.73 -20.40 -16.29
C ALA A 45 -5.24 -20.16 -17.74
N PRO A 46 -6.12 -19.76 -18.66
CA PRO A 46 -5.77 -19.65 -20.07
C PRO A 46 -4.80 -18.49 -20.30
N ARG A 47 -3.77 -18.73 -21.12
CA ARG A 47 -3.05 -17.69 -21.87
C ARG A 47 -4.04 -16.95 -22.78
N LEU A 48 -4.73 -15.93 -22.27
CA LEU A 48 -5.55 -15.03 -23.08
C LEU A 48 -5.62 -13.65 -22.41
N LEU A 49 -4.53 -12.89 -22.51
CA LEU A 49 -4.63 -11.46 -22.75
C LEU A 49 -3.59 -11.10 -23.81
N ARG A 50 -4.05 -11.10 -25.07
CA ARG A 50 -3.56 -10.12 -26.01
C ARG A 50 -3.71 -8.78 -25.30
N SER A 51 -2.59 -8.11 -25.08
CA SER A 51 -2.54 -6.74 -24.63
C SER A 51 -3.67 -5.98 -25.33
N GLU A 52 -4.54 -5.33 -24.56
CA GLU A 52 -5.61 -4.49 -25.11
C GLU A 52 -4.94 -3.52 -26.08
N GLY A 53 -5.25 -3.74 -27.35
CA GLY A 53 -4.68 -3.07 -28.51
C GLY A 53 -4.57 -1.60 -28.23
N ALA A 54 -3.40 -1.02 -28.54
CA ALA A 54 -3.15 0.42 -28.65
C ALA A 54 -4.44 1.23 -28.46
N GLU A 55 -4.81 1.51 -27.21
CA GLU A 55 -5.86 2.50 -26.97
C GLU A 55 -5.35 3.73 -27.69
N SER A 56 -6.13 4.20 -28.66
CA SER A 56 -5.73 5.27 -29.56
C SER A 56 -5.17 6.44 -28.74
N ALA A 57 -4.24 7.20 -29.31
CA ALA A 57 -3.61 8.36 -28.68
C ALA A 57 -4.59 9.50 -28.25
N GLY A 58 -5.89 9.22 -28.17
CA GLY A 58 -6.93 10.09 -27.66
C GLY A 58 -7.02 10.10 -26.13
N ARG A 59 -7.97 10.93 -25.64
CA ARG A 59 -8.29 11.05 -24.23
C ARG A 59 -8.77 9.70 -23.68
N PRO A 60 -8.43 9.34 -22.43
CA PRO A 60 -8.92 8.10 -21.86
C PRO A 60 -10.45 8.14 -21.74
N ASP A 61 -11.12 7.04 -22.10
CA ASP A 61 -12.58 6.95 -22.12
C ASP A 61 -13.13 6.74 -20.70
N TRP A 62 -13.27 7.84 -19.95
CA TRP A 62 -13.79 7.81 -18.58
C TRP A 62 -15.29 7.53 -18.55
N ASP A 63 -15.97 7.64 -19.69
CA ASP A 63 -17.40 7.37 -19.76
C ASP A 63 -17.73 5.89 -19.53
N ARG A 64 -16.72 5.01 -19.65
CA ARG A 64 -16.82 3.58 -19.35
C ARG A 64 -16.64 3.20 -17.88
N LEU A 65 -16.24 4.13 -17.01
CA LEU A 65 -16.12 3.82 -15.58
C LEU A 65 -17.51 3.52 -15.02
N ALA A 66 -17.69 2.32 -14.45
CA ALA A 66 -18.93 1.92 -13.82
C ALA A 66 -19.23 2.85 -12.64
N GLU A 67 -20.52 3.06 -12.40
CA GLU A 67 -20.95 3.80 -11.23
C GLU A 67 -20.61 3.01 -9.96
N CYS A 68 -19.61 3.47 -9.24
CA CYS A 68 -19.17 2.86 -7.99
C CYS A 68 -19.67 3.69 -6.80
N ARG A 69 -19.57 3.15 -5.59
CA ARG A 69 -19.80 3.88 -4.35
C ARG A 69 -18.67 3.56 -3.40
N PHE A 70 -17.95 4.58 -2.93
CA PHE A 70 -16.96 4.33 -1.89
C PHE A 70 -17.62 4.04 -0.52
N VAL A 71 -16.89 3.29 0.29
CA VAL A 71 -17.16 3.07 1.71
C VAL A 71 -16.00 3.63 2.51
N PRO A 72 -16.22 4.66 3.36
CA PRO A 72 -15.19 5.17 4.27
C PRO A 72 -14.62 4.04 5.12
N GLU A 73 -13.31 4.03 5.33
CA GLU A 73 -12.62 2.95 6.06
C GLU A 73 -13.23 2.66 7.43
N TYR A 74 -13.59 3.71 8.18
CA TYR A 74 -14.19 3.56 9.50
C TYR A 74 -15.59 2.90 9.52
N ASP A 75 -16.22 2.69 8.35
CA ASP A 75 -17.48 1.96 8.19
C ASP A 75 -17.27 0.56 7.58
N ARG A 76 -16.03 0.22 7.19
CA ARG A 76 -15.64 -1.10 6.68
C ARG A 76 -15.61 -2.15 7.78
N ARG A 77 -15.84 -3.43 7.46
CA ARG A 77 -16.00 -4.51 8.47
C ARG A 77 -14.80 -5.44 8.64
N LEU A 78 -13.75 -5.30 7.82
CA LEU A 78 -12.61 -6.22 7.78
C LEU A 78 -13.01 -7.70 7.54
N ASN A 79 -14.08 -7.95 6.79
CA ASN A 79 -14.48 -9.34 6.47
C ASN A 79 -13.44 -10.03 5.58
N LYS A 80 -12.84 -9.27 4.65
CA LYS A 80 -11.84 -9.75 3.71
C LYS A 80 -10.79 -8.68 3.46
N VAL A 81 -9.53 -9.08 3.43
CA VAL A 81 -8.41 -8.18 3.19
C VAL A 81 -7.45 -8.74 2.14
N LEU A 82 -6.75 -7.85 1.45
CA LEU A 82 -5.60 -8.15 0.60
C LEU A 82 -4.32 -7.84 1.35
N ILE A 83 -3.39 -8.79 1.37
CA ILE A 83 -2.01 -8.60 1.79
C ILE A 83 -1.12 -9.03 0.63
N SER A 84 -0.03 -8.29 0.40
CA SER A 84 0.91 -8.59 -0.68
C SER A 84 2.31 -8.88 -0.13
N VAL A 85 2.95 -9.93 -0.64
CA VAL A 85 4.30 -10.34 -0.21
C VAL A 85 5.29 -10.08 -1.33
N ARG A 86 6.42 -9.46 -0.98
CA ARG A 86 7.51 -9.22 -1.93
C ARG A 86 8.27 -10.51 -2.25
N ALA A 87 8.69 -10.65 -3.51
CA ALA A 87 9.57 -11.70 -3.99
C ALA A 87 10.90 -11.73 -3.23
N ASN A 88 11.47 -10.56 -2.96
CA ASN A 88 12.77 -10.46 -2.30
C ASN A 88 12.66 -10.77 -0.80
N GLY A 89 12.66 -12.07 -0.48
CA GLY A 89 12.70 -12.57 0.89
C GLY A 89 11.46 -13.34 1.32
N ALA A 90 10.43 -13.44 0.47
CA ALA A 90 9.24 -14.28 0.61
C ALA A 90 8.95 -14.78 2.03
N SER A 91 8.59 -13.84 2.89
CA SER A 91 8.36 -14.11 4.29
C SER A 91 7.18 -13.29 4.80
N LEU A 92 6.43 -13.88 5.72
CA LEU A 92 5.34 -13.23 6.43
C LEU A 92 5.82 -12.46 7.66
N ALA A 93 7.13 -12.39 7.93
CA ALA A 93 7.68 -11.72 9.10
C ALA A 93 7.16 -10.28 9.29
N LEU A 94 7.05 -9.51 8.20
CA LEU A 94 6.54 -8.13 8.26
C LEU A 94 5.03 -8.05 8.59
N HIS A 95 4.27 -9.07 8.23
CA HIS A 95 2.82 -9.13 8.36
C HIS A 95 2.36 -9.92 9.60
N HIS A 96 3.25 -10.68 10.23
CA HIS A 96 2.90 -11.66 11.26
C HIS A 96 2.07 -11.04 12.39
N GLU A 97 2.53 -9.93 12.97
CA GLU A 97 1.82 -9.25 14.06
C GLU A 97 0.47 -8.69 13.63
N LEU A 98 0.34 -8.24 12.38
CA LEU A 98 -0.96 -7.80 11.84
C LEU A 98 -1.90 -9.00 11.71
N LEU A 99 -1.45 -10.10 11.08
CA LEU A 99 -2.23 -11.33 10.89
C LEU A 99 -2.71 -11.92 12.23
N MET A 100 -1.86 -11.87 13.27
CA MET A 100 -2.21 -12.31 14.62
C MET A 100 -3.28 -11.44 15.31
N ARG A 101 -3.48 -10.19 14.85
CA ARG A 101 -4.40 -9.22 15.45
C ARG A 101 -5.62 -8.91 14.61
N LEU A 102 -5.69 -9.43 13.37
CA LEU A 102 -6.92 -9.41 12.59
C LEU A 102 -8.00 -10.23 13.32
N PRO A 103 -9.26 -9.77 13.33
CA PRO A 103 -10.38 -10.54 13.88
C PRO A 103 -10.43 -11.96 13.32
N GLU A 104 -10.89 -12.93 14.12
CA GLU A 104 -10.92 -14.35 13.71
C GLU A 104 -11.79 -14.59 12.47
N TYR A 105 -12.83 -13.78 12.24
CA TYR A 105 -13.68 -13.89 11.06
C TYR A 105 -13.02 -13.37 9.76
N THR A 106 -11.91 -12.65 9.83
CA THR A 106 -11.29 -12.02 8.64
C THR A 106 -10.68 -13.07 7.71
N GLN A 107 -11.12 -13.09 6.46
CA GLN A 107 -10.47 -13.80 5.36
C GLN A 107 -9.32 -12.97 4.79
N VAL A 108 -8.21 -13.62 4.46
CA VAL A 108 -7.03 -12.96 3.91
C VAL A 108 -6.72 -13.52 2.52
N ILE A 109 -6.69 -12.65 1.52
CA ILE A 109 -6.10 -12.97 0.21
C ILE A 109 -4.63 -12.56 0.26
N LEU A 110 -3.75 -13.53 0.08
CA LEU A 110 -2.30 -13.33 0.06
C LEU A 110 -1.79 -13.32 -1.38
N LEU A 111 -1.55 -12.13 -1.92
CA LEU A 111 -0.99 -11.92 -3.25
C LEU A 111 0.54 -12.12 -3.20
N MET A 112 1.05 -13.01 -4.04
CA MET A 112 2.49 -13.32 -4.06
C MET A 112 2.94 -13.97 -5.37
N PRO A 113 4.24 -13.92 -5.71
CA PRO A 113 4.75 -14.65 -6.86
C PRO A 113 4.72 -16.17 -6.64
N ALA A 114 4.32 -16.92 -7.67
CA ALA A 114 4.13 -18.38 -7.63
C ALA A 114 5.39 -19.15 -7.23
N GLY A 115 6.58 -18.65 -7.60
CA GLY A 115 7.87 -19.26 -7.25
C GLY A 115 8.16 -19.36 -5.75
N TYR A 116 7.36 -18.70 -4.89
CA TYR A 116 7.53 -18.72 -3.44
C TYR A 116 6.46 -19.52 -2.69
N LEU A 117 5.53 -20.15 -3.41
CA LEU A 117 4.38 -20.84 -2.82
C LEU A 117 4.79 -21.80 -1.69
N SER A 118 5.72 -22.73 -1.98
CA SER A 118 6.15 -23.74 -1.01
C SER A 118 6.81 -23.15 0.24
N ALA A 119 7.53 -22.03 0.12
CA ALA A 119 8.17 -21.36 1.26
C ALA A 119 7.14 -20.72 2.18
N ILE A 120 6.15 -20.04 1.59
CA ILE A 120 5.05 -19.42 2.35
C ILE A 120 4.14 -20.47 2.98
N GLU A 121 3.80 -21.55 2.28
CA GLU A 121 3.04 -22.68 2.84
C GLU A 121 3.75 -23.28 4.07
N ALA A 122 5.08 -23.40 4.02
CA ALA A 122 5.86 -23.85 5.16
C ALA A 122 5.83 -22.87 6.34
N GLU A 123 5.91 -21.55 6.09
CA GLU A 123 5.78 -20.53 7.14
C GLU A 123 4.37 -20.49 7.78
N LEU A 124 3.34 -20.78 6.99
CA LEU A 124 1.94 -20.83 7.45
C LEU A 124 1.64 -22.05 8.32
N LYS A 125 2.39 -23.15 8.16
CA LYS A 125 2.14 -24.39 8.89
C LYS A 125 2.14 -24.16 10.41
N GLY A 126 1.01 -24.44 11.04
CA GLY A 126 0.83 -24.31 12.50
C GLY A 126 0.60 -22.88 13.00
N LYS A 127 0.46 -21.89 12.11
CA LYS A 127 0.04 -20.53 12.50
C LYS A 127 -1.48 -20.49 12.75
N PRO A 128 -1.94 -19.73 13.76
CA PRO A 128 -3.37 -19.69 14.13
C PRO A 128 -4.26 -18.93 13.12
N TYR A 129 -3.67 -18.36 12.08
CA TYR A 129 -4.39 -17.64 11.02
C TYR A 129 -4.27 -18.35 9.65
N ALA A 130 -3.64 -19.52 9.60
CA ALA A 130 -3.30 -20.19 8.33
C ALA A 130 -4.54 -20.66 7.55
N ASP A 131 -5.57 -21.13 8.26
CA ASP A 131 -6.84 -21.60 7.72
C ASP A 131 -7.68 -20.50 7.07
N ARG A 132 -7.39 -19.23 7.37
CA ARG A 132 -8.10 -18.06 6.85
C ARG A 132 -7.39 -17.40 5.67
N ILE A 133 -6.22 -17.91 5.28
CA ILE A 133 -5.43 -17.38 4.18
C ILE A 133 -5.73 -18.16 2.90
N ARG A 134 -6.08 -17.42 1.84
CA ARG A 134 -6.16 -17.91 0.47
C ARG A 134 -5.03 -17.30 -0.34
N ILE A 135 -4.22 -18.13 -0.98
CA ILE A 135 -3.05 -17.66 -1.74
C ILE A 135 -3.48 -17.34 -3.17
N ALA A 136 -3.26 -16.09 -3.59
CA ALA A 136 -3.42 -15.64 -4.96
C ALA A 136 -2.04 -15.52 -5.60
N ALA A 137 -1.56 -16.63 -6.15
CA ALA A 137 -0.24 -16.70 -6.76
C ALA A 137 -0.26 -16.16 -8.20
N TYR A 138 0.74 -15.37 -8.58
CA TYR A 138 0.95 -14.90 -9.95
C TYR A 138 2.33 -15.29 -10.48
N ASP A 139 2.43 -15.49 -11.80
CA ASP A 139 3.72 -15.74 -12.44
C ASP A 139 4.31 -14.40 -12.90
N PRO A 140 5.42 -13.91 -12.30
CA PRO A 140 6.05 -12.70 -12.80
C PRO A 140 6.67 -13.02 -14.16
N ASP A 141 6.26 -12.34 -15.24
CA ASP A 141 6.93 -12.52 -16.54
C ASP A 141 8.36 -11.97 -16.45
N VAL A 142 9.33 -12.88 -16.34
CA VAL A 142 10.74 -12.50 -16.20
C VAL A 142 11.41 -12.55 -17.56
N GLN A 143 11.42 -11.41 -18.24
CA GLN A 143 12.17 -11.29 -19.48
C GLN A 143 13.63 -10.89 -19.21
N PRO A 144 14.60 -11.46 -19.95
CA PRO A 144 15.98 -10.97 -19.92
C PRO A 144 16.03 -9.54 -20.50
N ASN A 145 16.90 -8.69 -19.95
CA ASN A 145 17.13 -7.31 -20.42
C ASN A 145 15.92 -6.34 -20.30
N LEU A 146 15.10 -6.50 -19.27
CA LEU A 146 14.05 -5.53 -18.95
C LEU A 146 14.66 -4.17 -18.56
N LEU A 147 14.18 -3.11 -19.22
CA LEU A 147 14.31 -1.73 -18.77
C LEU A 147 13.19 -1.44 -17.77
N PHE A 148 13.52 -0.65 -16.75
CA PHE A 148 12.56 -0.22 -15.74
C PHE A 148 12.42 1.28 -15.78
N TYR A 149 11.18 1.75 -15.74
CA TYR A 149 10.82 3.16 -15.74
C TYR A 149 10.06 3.50 -14.48
N TYR A 150 10.71 4.19 -13.55
CA TYR A 150 10.13 4.51 -12.25
C TYR A 150 9.34 5.82 -12.27
N VAL A 151 8.25 5.83 -11.51
CA VAL A 151 7.50 7.04 -11.17
C VAL A 151 8.04 7.60 -9.86
N PHE A 152 8.58 8.81 -9.92
CA PHE A 152 9.12 9.51 -8.75
C PHE A 152 8.21 10.68 -8.33
N PRO A 153 7.95 10.90 -7.03
CA PRO A 153 7.07 11.99 -6.57
C PRO A 153 7.56 13.41 -6.93
N ASP A 154 8.87 13.56 -7.14
CA ASP A 154 9.52 14.84 -7.46
C ASP A 154 9.80 15.01 -8.96
N LYS A 155 9.37 14.07 -9.81
CA LYS A 155 9.54 14.11 -11.27
C LYS A 155 8.18 14.08 -11.97
N ASP A 156 8.07 14.87 -13.03
CA ASP A 156 6.92 14.93 -13.94
C ASP A 156 7.00 13.93 -15.10
N ARG A 157 8.06 13.12 -15.13
CA ARG A 157 8.34 12.14 -16.18
C ARG A 157 8.82 10.82 -15.58
N LEU A 158 8.70 9.76 -16.37
CA LEU A 158 9.35 8.50 -16.05
C LEU A 158 10.87 8.64 -16.04
N VAL A 159 11.50 7.94 -15.11
CA VAL A 159 12.96 7.85 -15.01
C VAL A 159 13.38 6.43 -15.33
N GLU A 160 14.13 6.27 -16.41
CA GLU A 160 14.75 5.00 -16.77
C GLU A 160 15.83 4.65 -15.74
N VAL A 161 15.74 3.46 -15.15
CA VAL A 161 16.69 2.94 -14.17
C VAL A 161 17.32 1.67 -14.73
N SER A 162 18.62 1.74 -14.99
CA SER A 162 19.39 0.57 -15.36
C SER A 162 19.47 -0.39 -14.17
N VAL A 163 18.94 -1.58 -14.37
CA VAL A 163 19.05 -2.65 -13.39
C VAL A 163 20.25 -3.47 -13.77
N GLY A 164 21.24 -3.54 -12.89
CA GLY A 164 22.40 -4.42 -13.11
C GLY A 164 21.98 -5.87 -13.39
N PRO A 165 22.92 -6.76 -13.76
CA PRO A 165 22.65 -8.09 -14.35
C PRO A 165 21.94 -9.11 -13.44
N ARG A 166 21.41 -8.70 -12.28
CA ARG A 166 20.62 -9.58 -11.41
C ARG A 166 19.25 -9.83 -12.05
N PRO A 167 18.70 -11.06 -11.95
CA PRO A 167 17.42 -11.41 -12.56
C PRO A 167 16.31 -10.40 -12.23
N ALA A 168 15.67 -9.89 -13.28
CA ALA A 168 14.58 -8.91 -13.22
C ALA A 168 13.30 -9.43 -12.52
N ALA A 169 13.24 -10.73 -12.22
CA ALA A 169 12.18 -11.42 -11.47
C ALA A 169 11.80 -10.74 -10.14
N ARG A 170 12.71 -9.93 -9.61
CA ARG A 170 12.71 -9.38 -8.26
C ARG A 170 11.83 -8.16 -8.04
N ARG A 171 10.99 -7.76 -9.02
CA ARG A 171 10.49 -6.38 -9.03
C ARG A 171 9.00 -6.19 -9.17
N LEU A 172 8.22 -7.11 -9.78
CA LEU A 172 6.78 -6.92 -10.06
C LEU A 172 5.88 -7.07 -8.82
N ASP A 173 6.40 -6.75 -7.63
CA ASP A 173 5.66 -6.81 -6.37
C ASP A 173 5.79 -5.52 -5.57
N SER A 174 4.75 -5.28 -4.79
CA SER A 174 4.80 -4.37 -3.66
C SER A 174 4.42 -5.13 -2.40
N VAL A 175 5.04 -4.78 -1.27
CA VAL A 175 4.50 -5.18 0.05
C VAL A 175 3.33 -4.26 0.46
N TRP A 176 3.18 -3.13 -0.23
CA TRP A 176 2.19 -2.11 0.08
C TRP A 176 0.87 -2.41 -0.61
N ALA A 177 0.09 -3.35 -0.08
CA ALA A 177 -1.21 -3.71 -0.65
C ALA A 177 -2.15 -2.51 -0.74
N GLN A 178 -2.07 -1.56 0.20
CA GLN A 178 -2.86 -0.33 0.18
C GLN A 178 -2.58 0.51 -1.06
N ASP A 179 -1.34 0.56 -1.55
CA ASP A 179 -0.98 1.43 -2.66
C ASP A 179 -1.35 0.85 -4.04
N LEU A 180 -1.69 -0.44 -4.11
CA LEU A 180 -1.94 -1.14 -5.36
C LEU A 180 -3.30 -0.79 -5.98
N LEU A 181 -4.28 -0.41 -5.17
CA LEU A 181 -5.67 -0.20 -5.61
C LEU A 181 -6.49 0.58 -4.58
N GLU A 182 -7.67 1.01 -4.98
CA GLU A 182 -8.75 1.45 -4.08
C GLU A 182 -9.96 0.52 -4.17
N VAL A 183 -10.74 0.43 -3.08
CA VAL A 183 -11.93 -0.44 -3.02
C VAL A 183 -13.20 0.38 -2.97
N THR A 184 -14.14 0.01 -3.84
CA THR A 184 -15.48 0.59 -3.92
C THR A 184 -16.53 -0.52 -4.01
N THR A 185 -17.79 -0.13 -4.00
CA THR A 185 -18.93 -1.04 -4.20
C THR A 185 -19.62 -0.72 -5.52
N GLY A 186 -19.78 -1.71 -6.39
CA GLY A 186 -20.51 -1.58 -7.64
C GLY A 186 -22.04 -1.51 -7.42
N PRO A 187 -22.83 -1.29 -8.50
CA PRO A 187 -24.29 -1.14 -8.41
C PRO A 187 -25.01 -2.36 -7.85
N ASN A 188 -24.42 -3.54 -8.00
CA ASN A 188 -24.93 -4.83 -7.50
C ASN A 188 -24.54 -5.12 -6.04
N GLY A 189 -23.87 -4.17 -5.36
CA GLY A 189 -23.39 -4.35 -3.99
C GLY A 189 -22.07 -5.13 -3.87
N ARG A 190 -21.44 -5.53 -4.98
CA ARG A 190 -20.17 -6.28 -4.96
C ARG A 190 -18.96 -5.35 -4.88
N PRO A 191 -17.83 -5.80 -4.28
CA PRO A 191 -16.58 -5.05 -4.30
C PRO A 191 -16.05 -4.87 -5.73
N VAL A 192 -15.67 -3.64 -6.06
CA VAL A 192 -14.97 -3.26 -7.28
C VAL A 192 -13.61 -2.67 -6.89
N LEU A 193 -12.54 -3.29 -7.37
CA LEU A 193 -11.16 -2.85 -7.17
C LEU A 193 -10.81 -1.84 -8.26
N LEU A 194 -10.65 -0.58 -7.87
CA LEU A 194 -10.15 0.48 -8.72
C LEU A 194 -8.63 0.33 -8.84
N VAL A 195 -8.16 -0.12 -10.01
CA VAL A 195 -6.75 -0.40 -10.26
C VAL A 195 -6.13 0.76 -11.03
N PRO A 196 -5.18 1.52 -10.45
CA PRO A 196 -4.43 2.54 -11.18
C PRO A 196 -3.54 1.87 -12.24
N PRO A 197 -3.17 2.60 -13.32
CA PRO A 197 -2.39 2.04 -14.41
C PRO A 197 -0.96 1.69 -13.98
N VAL A 198 -0.47 2.24 -12.87
CA VAL A 198 0.85 1.99 -12.27
C VAL A 198 0.85 2.39 -10.82
N HIS A 199 1.67 1.71 -10.02
CA HIS A 199 1.93 2.07 -8.64
C HIS A 199 3.37 2.60 -8.45
N LYS A 200 4.41 1.86 -8.86
CA LYS A 200 5.81 2.30 -8.74
C LYS A 200 6.52 2.45 -10.08
N TYR A 201 6.34 1.53 -11.02
CA TYR A 201 7.15 1.52 -12.22
C TYR A 201 6.50 0.74 -13.37
N PHE A 202 7.05 0.96 -14.56
CA PHE A 202 6.80 0.16 -15.74
C PHE A 202 8.03 -0.65 -16.16
N SER A 203 7.82 -1.83 -16.75
CA SER A 203 8.87 -2.63 -17.37
C SER A 203 8.64 -2.77 -18.87
N GLY A 204 9.73 -2.81 -19.65
CA GLY A 204 9.67 -3.02 -21.10
C GLY A 204 10.97 -3.63 -21.61
N VAL A 205 10.93 -4.21 -22.82
CA VAL A 205 12.10 -4.83 -23.46
C VAL A 205 12.90 -3.78 -24.22
N ALA A 206 14.21 -3.70 -23.97
CA ALA A 206 15.08 -2.69 -24.58
C ALA A 206 15.07 -2.67 -26.13
N ALA A 207 14.82 -3.82 -26.77
CA ALA A 207 14.90 -3.98 -28.22
C ALA A 207 13.73 -3.35 -29.00
N ASN A 208 12.58 -3.10 -28.36
CA ASN A 208 11.39 -2.52 -28.98
C ASN A 208 10.79 -1.44 -28.07
N ARG A 209 11.28 -0.20 -28.18
CA ARG A 209 10.68 0.95 -27.46
C ARG A 209 9.21 1.22 -27.87
N ASP A 210 8.81 0.73 -29.04
CA ASP A 210 7.43 0.81 -29.53
C ASP A 210 6.53 -0.30 -28.95
N ASP A 211 7.09 -1.27 -28.21
CA ASP A 211 6.33 -2.30 -27.51
C ASP A 211 5.90 -1.84 -26.10
N ARG A 212 4.73 -2.33 -25.72
CA ARG A 212 3.93 -1.84 -24.60
C ARG A 212 4.65 -2.01 -23.27
N LEU A 213 4.75 -0.91 -22.52
CA LEU A 213 5.13 -0.90 -21.12
C LEU A 213 4.16 -1.75 -20.29
N GLU A 214 4.70 -2.67 -19.49
CA GLU A 214 3.95 -3.45 -18.52
C GLU A 214 4.00 -2.77 -17.14
N SER A 215 2.87 -2.74 -16.46
CA SER A 215 2.71 -2.12 -15.15
C SER A 215 3.04 -3.10 -14.01
N ASP A 216 3.61 -2.59 -12.91
CA ASP A 216 3.76 -3.37 -11.67
C ASP A 216 2.42 -3.83 -11.05
N ASN A 217 1.31 -3.22 -11.45
CA ASN A 217 -0.05 -3.65 -11.07
C ASN A 217 -0.61 -4.79 -11.95
N ALA A 218 0.11 -5.27 -12.97
CA ALA A 218 -0.34 -6.40 -13.79
C ALA A 218 -0.63 -7.65 -12.95
N CYS A 219 0.11 -7.84 -11.85
CA CYS A 219 -0.07 -8.94 -10.91
C CYS A 219 -1.49 -9.02 -10.32
N LEU A 220 -2.24 -7.92 -10.24
CA LEU A 220 -3.59 -7.90 -9.66
C LEU A 220 -4.61 -8.70 -10.47
N GLN A 221 -4.35 -9.01 -11.74
CA GLN A 221 -5.27 -9.76 -12.59
C GLN A 221 -5.70 -11.11 -11.99
N VAL A 222 -4.81 -11.75 -11.21
CA VAL A 222 -5.11 -13.03 -10.54
C VAL A 222 -6.25 -12.90 -9.52
N LEU A 223 -6.54 -11.70 -9.02
CA LEU A 223 -7.65 -11.44 -8.10
C LEU A 223 -9.02 -11.59 -8.77
N SER A 224 -9.11 -11.59 -10.09
CA SER A 224 -10.36 -11.88 -10.81
C SER A 224 -10.91 -13.29 -10.49
N ALA A 225 -10.01 -14.24 -10.18
CA ALA A 225 -10.39 -15.59 -9.75
C ALA A 225 -11.08 -15.62 -8.37
N GLU A 226 -10.93 -14.55 -7.58
CA GLU A 226 -11.52 -14.39 -6.25
C GLU A 226 -12.90 -13.71 -6.28
N GLN A 227 -13.54 -13.69 -7.46
CA GLN A 227 -14.83 -13.05 -7.71
C GLN A 227 -14.81 -11.53 -7.42
N LEU A 228 -13.63 -10.93 -7.48
CA LEU A 228 -13.43 -9.48 -7.35
C LEU A 228 -13.48 -8.87 -8.74
N GLU A 229 -14.26 -7.79 -8.89
CA GLU A 229 -14.34 -7.04 -10.13
C GLU A 229 -13.19 -6.04 -10.18
N LEU A 230 -12.38 -6.08 -11.24
CA LEU A 230 -11.27 -5.15 -11.44
C LEU A 230 -11.68 -4.09 -12.46
N GLN A 231 -11.66 -2.83 -12.04
CA GLN A 231 -11.88 -1.68 -12.92
C GLN A 231 -10.61 -0.86 -13.03
N ARG A 232 -10.01 -0.81 -14.21
CA ARG A 232 -8.84 0.04 -14.45
C ARG A 232 -9.26 1.50 -14.48
N VAL A 233 -8.55 2.33 -13.72
CA VAL A 233 -8.73 3.79 -13.70
C VAL A 233 -7.61 4.42 -14.53
N PRO A 234 -7.89 5.37 -15.43
CA PRO A 234 -6.87 5.97 -16.31
C PRO A 234 -6.03 7.07 -15.64
N VAL A 235 -6.02 7.11 -14.30
CA VAL A 235 -5.26 8.05 -13.48
C VAL A 235 -4.41 7.23 -12.52
N ALA A 236 -3.11 7.51 -12.48
CA ALA A 236 -2.22 6.92 -11.47
C ALA A 236 -2.44 7.59 -10.11
N PHE A 237 -2.64 6.76 -9.10
CA PHE A 237 -2.76 7.13 -7.70
C PHE A 237 -2.16 6.01 -6.85
N ARG A 238 -2.01 6.28 -5.55
CA ARG A 238 -1.66 5.28 -4.54
C ARG A 238 -2.74 5.32 -3.47
N GLY A 239 -3.25 4.18 -3.03
CA GLY A 239 -4.33 4.16 -2.04
C GLY A 239 -3.93 4.79 -0.70
N GLY A 240 -2.66 4.76 -0.29
CA GLY A 240 -2.21 5.52 0.89
C GLY A 240 -2.36 7.05 0.76
N ASN A 241 -2.53 7.54 -0.48
CA ASN A 241 -2.76 8.95 -0.81
C ASN A 241 -4.20 9.25 -1.23
N VAL A 242 -5.14 8.32 -1.05
CA VAL A 242 -6.57 8.53 -1.29
C VAL A 242 -7.32 8.24 0.01
N LEU A 243 -8.10 9.20 0.49
CA LEU A 243 -9.01 8.99 1.63
C LEU A 243 -10.42 9.40 1.25
N VAL A 244 -11.42 8.64 1.68
CA VAL A 244 -12.83 8.87 1.28
C VAL A 244 -13.72 9.00 2.51
N ASP A 245 -14.69 9.92 2.45
CA ASP A 245 -15.52 10.28 3.61
C ASP A 245 -16.87 10.89 3.22
N ARG A 246 -17.78 11.00 4.20
CA ARG A 246 -19.04 11.71 4.13
C ARG A 246 -19.12 12.76 5.22
N ILE A 247 -19.12 14.03 4.83
CA ILE A 247 -19.26 15.18 5.75
C ILE A 247 -20.40 16.09 5.28
N ASN A 248 -21.31 16.44 6.19
CA ASN A 248 -22.46 17.31 5.90
C ASN A 248 -23.29 16.82 4.69
N GLY A 249 -23.49 15.50 4.58
CA GLY A 249 -24.22 14.87 3.47
C GLY A 249 -23.46 14.80 2.14
N ARG A 250 -22.23 15.32 2.08
CA ARG A 250 -21.40 15.34 0.87
C ARG A 250 -20.38 14.23 0.89
N ARG A 251 -20.20 13.56 -0.24
CA ARG A 251 -19.16 12.56 -0.50
C ARG A 251 -17.87 13.28 -0.88
N VAL A 252 -16.83 13.11 -0.09
CA VAL A 252 -15.55 13.80 -0.26
C VAL A 252 -14.44 12.79 -0.47
N VAL A 253 -13.57 13.07 -1.44
CA VAL A 253 -12.32 12.35 -1.66
C VAL A 253 -11.18 13.31 -1.39
N PHE A 254 -10.24 12.90 -0.55
CA PHE A 254 -8.98 13.60 -0.33
C PHE A 254 -7.88 12.91 -1.15
N ILE A 255 -7.06 13.71 -1.82
CA ILE A 255 -5.86 13.21 -2.53
C ILE A 255 -4.61 13.99 -2.15
N GLY A 256 -3.47 13.32 -2.10
CA GLY A 256 -2.16 13.95 -2.02
C GLY A 256 -1.82 14.71 -3.31
N SER A 257 -1.14 15.85 -3.21
CA SER A 257 -0.75 16.66 -4.38
C SER A 257 0.22 15.95 -5.34
N ASP A 258 0.94 14.92 -4.87
CA ASP A 258 1.81 14.08 -5.69
C ASP A 258 1.04 13.22 -6.72
N THR A 259 -0.26 13.02 -6.52
CA THR A 259 -1.14 12.27 -7.41
C THR A 259 -1.17 12.92 -8.78
N PHE A 260 -1.12 14.25 -8.85
CA PHE A 260 -1.07 14.97 -10.13
C PHE A 260 0.20 14.67 -10.93
N ARG A 261 1.36 14.66 -10.27
CA ARG A 261 2.64 14.39 -10.93
C ARG A 261 2.73 12.94 -11.38
N THR A 262 2.32 12.02 -10.51
CA THR A 262 2.27 10.58 -10.79
C THR A 262 1.36 10.30 -11.99
N ALA A 263 0.16 10.87 -12.02
CA ALA A 263 -0.80 10.70 -13.11
C ALA A 263 -0.29 11.28 -14.44
N ARG A 264 0.36 12.45 -14.42
CA ARG A 264 0.95 13.04 -15.64
C ARG A 264 2.10 12.20 -16.19
N ALA A 265 3.05 11.81 -15.33
CA ALA A 265 4.18 10.96 -15.70
C ALA A 265 3.70 9.63 -16.29
N ALA A 266 2.69 9.01 -15.68
CA ALA A 266 2.08 7.78 -16.18
C ALA A 266 1.32 7.98 -17.50
N SER A 267 0.56 9.07 -17.66
CA SER A 267 -0.16 9.35 -18.92
C SER A 267 0.82 9.52 -20.10
N GLN A 268 1.87 10.31 -19.90
CA GLN A 268 2.91 10.55 -20.90
C GLN A 268 3.65 9.25 -21.26
N ALA A 269 3.86 8.34 -20.31
CA ALA A 269 4.46 7.02 -20.55
C ALA A 269 3.74 6.20 -21.61
N PHE A 270 2.42 6.33 -21.67
CA PHE A 270 1.58 5.61 -22.63
C PHE A 270 1.37 6.37 -23.94
N GLY A 271 2.16 7.42 -24.21
CA GLY A 271 2.03 8.25 -25.40
C GLY A 271 0.71 9.02 -25.47
N ARG A 272 0.03 9.20 -24.32
CA ARG A 272 -1.25 9.92 -24.22
C ARG A 272 -0.99 11.40 -24.00
N GLN A 273 -2.01 12.21 -24.28
CA GLN A 273 -2.04 13.61 -23.89
C GLN A 273 -1.80 13.75 -22.37
N GLU A 274 -1.02 14.75 -21.97
CA GLU A 274 -0.81 15.08 -20.56
C GLU A 274 -2.16 15.46 -19.91
N LEU A 275 -2.44 14.87 -18.74
CA LEU A 275 -3.67 15.13 -18.00
C LEU A 275 -3.56 16.42 -17.19
N THR A 276 -4.55 17.29 -17.33
CA THR A 276 -4.70 18.48 -16.49
C THR A 276 -5.18 18.13 -15.07
N GLU A 277 -5.01 19.02 -14.09
CA GLU A 277 -5.53 18.79 -12.72
C GLU A 277 -7.04 18.58 -12.71
N SER A 278 -7.78 19.40 -13.48
CA SER A 278 -9.23 19.31 -13.59
C SER A 278 -9.68 17.96 -14.17
N GLU A 279 -8.93 17.44 -15.14
CA GLU A 279 -9.14 16.12 -15.73
C GLU A 279 -8.91 15.00 -14.71
N ILE A 280 -7.81 15.06 -13.96
CA ILE A 280 -7.51 14.10 -12.88
C ILE A 280 -8.60 14.13 -11.79
N ILE A 281 -9.00 15.34 -11.36
CA ILE A 281 -10.08 15.53 -10.39
C ILE A 281 -11.40 14.96 -10.91
N ALA A 282 -11.77 15.24 -12.16
CA ALA A 282 -13.02 14.75 -12.74
C ALA A 282 -13.03 13.22 -12.85
N CYS A 283 -11.92 12.61 -13.25
CA CYS A 283 -11.77 11.16 -13.30
C CYS A 283 -11.95 10.52 -11.92
N LEU A 284 -11.24 11.01 -10.90
CA LEU A 284 -11.35 10.49 -9.53
C LEU A 284 -12.73 10.73 -8.92
N LYS A 285 -13.32 11.90 -9.16
CA LYS A 285 -14.68 12.23 -8.74
C LYS A 285 -15.68 11.23 -9.32
N ARG A 286 -15.54 10.83 -10.59
CA ARG A 286 -16.37 9.82 -11.23
C ARG A 286 -16.10 8.43 -10.70
N ALA A 287 -14.83 8.00 -10.70
CA ALA A 287 -14.42 6.66 -10.29
C ALA A 287 -14.87 6.31 -8.87
N LEU A 288 -14.79 7.28 -7.95
CA LEU A 288 -15.17 7.11 -6.55
C LEU A 288 -16.61 7.60 -6.28
N ASN A 289 -17.30 8.17 -7.27
CA ASN A 289 -18.63 8.76 -7.13
C ASN A 289 -18.70 9.77 -5.97
N ALA A 290 -17.82 10.77 -6.04
CA ALA A 290 -17.67 11.83 -5.06
C ALA A 290 -18.41 13.11 -5.50
N ASP A 291 -18.76 13.96 -4.55
CA ASP A 291 -19.29 15.30 -4.81
C ASP A 291 -18.17 16.34 -4.86
N LEU A 292 -17.09 16.09 -4.12
CA LEU A 292 -15.93 16.96 -3.98
C LEU A 292 -14.63 16.14 -3.94
N VAL A 293 -13.61 16.63 -4.64
CA VAL A 293 -12.22 16.17 -4.47
C VAL A 293 -11.43 17.31 -3.84
N VAL A 294 -10.73 17.01 -2.74
CA VAL A 294 -9.91 17.96 -1.98
C VAL A 294 -8.46 17.54 -2.12
N VAL A 295 -7.64 18.45 -2.65
CA VAL A 295 -6.20 18.21 -2.78
C VAL A 295 -5.51 18.73 -1.53
N MET A 296 -4.73 17.86 -0.89
CA MET A 296 -3.90 18.18 0.27
C MET A 296 -2.45 18.48 -0.16
N GLY A 297 -1.85 19.52 0.39
CA GLY A 297 -0.47 19.92 0.08
C GLY A 297 -0.37 20.68 -1.23
N ARG A 298 -1.28 21.62 -1.51
CA ARG A 298 -1.25 22.37 -2.79
C ARG A 298 -0.09 23.37 -2.85
N SER A 299 0.43 23.77 -1.70
CA SER A 299 1.49 24.77 -1.59
C SER A 299 2.88 24.25 -2.02
N GLY A 300 3.04 22.95 -2.25
CA GLY A 300 4.34 22.36 -2.57
C GLY A 300 4.30 20.84 -2.77
N PRO A 301 5.46 20.19 -2.96
CA PRO A 301 5.55 18.73 -2.87
C PRO A 301 5.11 18.25 -1.47
N GLN A 302 4.52 17.06 -1.38
CA GLN A 302 4.31 16.42 -0.08
C GLN A 302 5.66 16.18 0.62
N PRO A 303 5.75 16.36 1.95
CA PRO A 303 6.99 16.17 2.69
C PRO A 303 7.49 14.73 2.58
N GLU A 304 8.81 14.54 2.43
CA GLU A 304 9.45 13.22 2.28
C GLU A 304 9.08 12.24 3.41
N HIS A 305 8.87 12.73 4.63
CA HIS A 305 8.62 11.90 5.82
C HIS A 305 7.14 11.76 6.17
N ILE A 306 6.24 12.39 5.39
CA ILE A 306 4.78 12.25 5.49
C ILE A 306 4.25 12.35 4.06
N PHE A 307 4.71 11.43 3.21
CA PHE A 307 4.51 11.49 1.77
C PHE A 307 3.15 10.94 1.34
N HIS A 308 2.50 10.13 2.20
CA HIS A 308 1.12 9.67 2.02
C HIS A 308 0.15 10.31 3.02
N LEU A 309 -1.11 10.48 2.62
CA LEU A 309 -2.17 11.02 3.48
C LEU A 309 -2.43 10.13 4.70
N ASP A 310 -2.35 8.81 4.54
CA ASP A 310 -2.49 7.84 5.62
C ASP A 310 -1.34 7.88 6.66
N GLN A 311 -0.27 8.65 6.41
CA GLN A 311 0.78 8.97 7.39
C GLN A 311 0.53 10.31 8.10
N ALA A 312 -0.41 11.11 7.59
CA ALA A 312 -0.72 12.46 8.03
C ALA A 312 -2.02 12.52 8.83
N MET A 313 -3.03 11.79 8.39
CA MET A 313 -4.40 11.87 8.89
C MET A 313 -5.12 10.53 8.78
N MET A 314 -6.16 10.36 9.60
CA MET A 314 -7.10 9.26 9.58
C MET A 314 -8.51 9.83 9.80
N LEU A 315 -9.48 9.35 9.04
CA LEU A 315 -10.87 9.79 9.15
C LEU A 315 -11.65 8.83 10.05
N LEU A 316 -12.53 9.38 10.87
CA LEU A 316 -13.39 8.64 11.78
C LEU A 316 -14.83 9.11 11.64
N HIS A 317 -15.76 8.26 12.08
CA HIS A 317 -17.18 8.55 12.02
C HIS A 317 -17.57 9.85 12.76
N GLY A 318 -18.68 10.44 12.32
CA GLY A 318 -19.24 11.64 12.95
C GLY A 318 -18.49 12.92 12.58
N GLY A 319 -17.83 12.94 11.41
CA GLY A 319 -17.09 14.11 10.93
C GLY A 319 -15.85 14.42 11.77
N VAL A 320 -15.19 13.38 12.28
CA VAL A 320 -13.96 13.51 13.06
C VAL A 320 -12.76 13.19 12.18
N ALA A 321 -11.82 14.12 12.09
CA ALA A 321 -10.54 13.88 11.42
C ALA A 321 -9.43 13.88 12.46
N VAL A 322 -8.68 12.78 12.54
CA VAL A 322 -7.47 12.68 13.35
C VAL A 322 -6.29 13.12 12.49
N VAL A 323 -5.43 14.00 13.01
CA VAL A 323 -4.24 14.50 12.29
C VAL A 323 -3.02 14.33 13.17
N ALA A 324 -1.91 13.87 12.59
CA ALA A 324 -0.64 13.73 13.31
C ALA A 324 -0.15 15.09 13.81
N ARG A 325 0.32 15.15 15.06
CA ARG A 325 0.92 16.34 15.67
C ARG A 325 2.33 16.02 16.14
N ILE A 326 3.30 16.70 15.54
CA ILE A 326 4.71 16.58 15.94
C ILE A 326 4.88 17.26 17.30
N VAL A 327 5.25 16.47 18.31
CA VAL A 327 5.56 16.93 19.67
C VAL A 327 7.07 16.85 19.95
N GLY A 328 7.55 17.71 20.84
CA GLY A 328 8.97 17.85 21.17
C GLY A 328 9.66 18.98 20.42
N GLY A 329 10.93 19.23 20.78
CA GLY A 329 11.77 20.26 20.17
C GLY A 329 12.20 19.92 18.75
N ALA A 330 12.75 20.92 18.04
CA ALA A 330 13.46 20.67 16.78
C ALA A 330 14.76 19.90 17.06
N PRO A 331 15.21 19.03 16.14
CA PRO A 331 16.51 18.38 16.22
C PRO A 331 17.62 19.41 15.99
N ASP A 332 18.81 19.13 16.52
CA ASP A 332 19.97 20.02 16.39
C ASP A 332 20.50 20.07 14.94
N ALA A 333 20.31 19.00 14.16
CA ALA A 333 20.77 18.91 12.79
C ALA A 333 19.89 19.76 11.84
N PRO A 334 20.43 20.77 11.13
CA PRO A 334 19.64 21.68 10.29
C PRO A 334 18.83 20.97 9.19
N GLU A 335 19.38 19.93 8.56
CA GLU A 335 18.65 19.17 7.53
C GLU A 335 17.39 18.49 8.09
N GLN A 336 17.49 17.89 9.27
CA GLN A 336 16.36 17.27 9.94
C GLN A 336 15.35 18.32 10.41
N ALA A 337 15.82 19.50 10.82
CA ALA A 337 14.96 20.62 11.19
C ALA A 337 14.11 21.10 10.00
N THR A 338 14.70 21.23 8.80
CA THR A 338 13.97 21.57 7.57
C THR A 338 12.91 20.51 7.24
N LYS A 339 13.30 19.22 7.23
CA LYS A 339 12.36 18.10 6.97
C LYS A 339 11.17 18.11 7.92
N LEU A 340 11.39 18.43 9.20
CA LEU A 340 10.32 18.54 10.18
C LEU A 340 9.50 19.82 10.05
N ALA A 341 10.09 20.93 9.58
CA ALA A 341 9.35 22.14 9.28
C ALA A 341 8.35 21.89 8.15
N ASP A 342 8.81 21.28 7.04
CA ASP A 342 7.94 20.91 5.91
C ASP A 342 6.79 20.00 6.36
N ALA A 343 7.09 19.00 7.20
CA ALA A 343 6.08 18.11 7.78
C ALA A 343 5.08 18.87 8.68
N ARG A 344 5.53 19.82 9.50
CA ARG A 344 4.64 20.63 10.34
C ARG A 344 3.74 21.52 9.51
N ASP A 345 4.26 22.14 8.46
CA ASP A 345 3.51 23.03 7.58
C ASP A 345 2.42 22.26 6.82
N PHE A 346 2.75 21.10 6.26
CA PHE A 346 1.79 20.21 5.63
C PHE A 346 0.68 19.76 6.60
N LEU A 347 1.05 19.34 7.81
CA LEU A 347 0.07 18.95 8.84
C LEU A 347 -0.78 20.15 9.30
N SER A 348 -0.24 21.37 9.29
CA SER A 348 -0.99 22.60 9.58
C SER A 348 -2.02 22.90 8.49
N GLU A 349 -1.61 22.82 7.22
CA GLU A 349 -2.49 22.95 6.06
C GLU A 349 -3.63 21.93 6.13
N ALA A 350 -3.32 20.66 6.37
CA ALA A 350 -4.32 19.59 6.48
C ALA A 350 -5.39 19.90 7.54
N ARG A 351 -4.96 20.37 8.73
CA ARG A 351 -5.91 20.79 9.78
C ARG A 351 -6.79 21.97 9.35
N SER A 352 -6.22 22.98 8.69
CA SER A 352 -6.99 24.13 8.20
C SER A 352 -8.07 23.68 7.21
N ARG A 353 -7.67 22.89 6.21
CA ARG A 353 -8.58 22.36 5.17
C ARG A 353 -9.69 21.50 5.74
N LEU A 354 -9.36 20.63 6.70
CA LEU A 354 -10.37 19.80 7.37
C LEU A 354 -11.37 20.66 8.16
N ARG A 355 -10.91 21.68 8.90
CA ARG A 355 -11.81 22.59 9.63
C ARG A 355 -12.69 23.41 8.68
N GLU A 356 -12.14 23.91 7.58
CA GLU A 356 -12.90 24.62 6.53
C GLU A 356 -14.05 23.78 5.97
N LEU A 357 -13.88 22.46 5.89
CA LEU A 357 -14.91 21.51 5.44
C LEU A 357 -15.91 21.11 6.54
N GLY A 358 -15.69 21.54 7.79
CA GLY A 358 -16.57 21.28 8.94
C GLY A 358 -16.17 20.08 9.79
N TYR A 359 -14.97 19.52 9.63
CA TYR A 359 -14.50 18.43 10.48
C TYR A 359 -14.13 18.91 11.88
N ARG A 360 -14.45 18.09 12.88
CA ARG A 360 -13.81 18.16 14.20
C ARG A 360 -12.41 17.55 14.10
N VAL A 361 -11.39 18.40 14.13
CA VAL A 361 -10.00 17.97 14.04
C VAL A 361 -9.43 17.63 15.43
N VAL A 362 -8.89 16.42 15.58
CA VAL A 362 -8.26 15.92 16.81
C VAL A 362 -6.81 15.55 16.53
N ASP A 363 -5.90 15.93 17.42
CA ASP A 363 -4.47 15.64 17.26
C ASP A 363 -4.09 14.27 17.82
N LEU A 364 -3.31 13.50 17.04
CA LEU A 364 -2.60 12.31 17.52
C LEU A 364 -1.11 12.62 17.65
N ALA A 365 -0.53 12.43 18.85
CA ALA A 365 0.85 12.83 19.09
C ALA A 365 1.84 11.91 18.36
N THR A 366 2.83 12.49 17.69
CA THR A 366 3.99 11.78 17.13
C THR A 366 5.26 12.53 17.49
N SER A 367 6.34 11.84 17.84
CA SER A 367 7.60 12.53 18.17
C SER A 367 8.32 12.99 16.89
N ALA A 368 9.19 14.00 17.00
CA ALA A 368 10.07 14.41 15.89
C ALA A 368 10.92 13.23 15.38
N GLN A 369 11.45 12.42 16.30
CA GLN A 369 12.22 11.22 15.96
C GLN A 369 11.38 10.19 15.21
N ASP A 370 10.13 9.98 15.62
CA ASP A 370 9.23 9.03 14.95
C ASP A 370 8.94 9.45 13.51
N VAL A 371 8.72 10.75 13.26
CA VAL A 371 8.55 11.24 11.88
C VAL A 371 9.80 10.98 11.05
N LEU A 372 10.99 11.30 11.57
CA LEU A 372 12.26 11.05 10.88
C LEU A 372 12.56 9.56 10.66
N GLN A 373 11.91 8.66 11.42
CA GLN A 373 12.05 7.21 11.33
C GLN A 373 10.84 6.52 10.70
N PHE A 374 9.93 7.27 10.08
CA PHE A 374 8.70 6.77 9.45
C PHE A 374 7.78 5.98 10.38
N ARG A 375 7.79 6.29 11.68
CA ARG A 375 7.00 5.64 12.73
C ARG A 375 5.67 6.35 12.97
N HIS A 376 4.78 6.24 11.98
CA HIS A 376 3.49 6.92 12.00
C HIS A 376 2.42 6.08 12.72
N ARG A 377 2.09 6.44 13.97
CA ARG A 377 0.96 5.83 14.71
C ARG A 377 -0.40 6.05 14.06
N ILE A 378 -0.51 7.10 13.24
CA ILE A 378 -1.72 7.42 12.50
C ILE A 378 -1.93 6.54 11.27
N ASN A 379 -0.89 5.81 10.83
CA ASN A 379 -0.97 4.82 9.76
C ASN A 379 -1.64 3.53 10.28
N ALA A 380 -2.88 3.72 10.72
CA ALA A 380 -3.73 2.81 11.45
C ALA A 380 -4.92 2.41 10.58
N ILE A 381 -5.61 1.33 10.96
CA ILE A 381 -6.75 0.79 10.20
C ILE A 381 -8.03 0.98 11.04
N PRO A 382 -8.85 2.01 10.78
CA PRO A 382 -10.16 2.12 11.40
C PRO A 382 -11.14 1.14 10.74
N TYR A 383 -12.02 0.53 11.52
CA TYR A 383 -13.07 -0.37 11.03
C TYR A 383 -14.22 -0.51 12.04
N VAL A 384 -15.30 -1.15 11.63
CA VAL A 384 -16.38 -1.64 12.49
C VAL A 384 -16.22 -3.15 12.66
N ASP A 385 -16.03 -3.59 13.89
CA ASP A 385 -15.95 -5.02 14.19
C ASP A 385 -17.28 -5.71 13.79
N ALA A 386 -17.20 -6.72 12.92
CA ALA A 386 -18.38 -7.30 12.25
C ALA A 386 -19.27 -8.09 13.23
N GLU A 387 -18.70 -8.64 14.29
CA GLU A 387 -19.40 -9.43 15.31
C GLU A 387 -20.04 -8.54 16.38
N THR A 388 -19.31 -7.51 16.81
CA THR A 388 -19.73 -6.67 17.95
C THR A 388 -20.36 -5.34 17.54
N GLY A 389 -20.17 -4.89 16.30
CA GLY A 389 -20.54 -3.56 15.83
C GLY A 389 -19.67 -2.44 16.43
N GLN A 390 -18.66 -2.77 17.23
CA GLN A 390 -17.81 -1.80 17.90
C GLN A 390 -16.81 -1.19 16.92
N ARG A 391 -16.81 0.15 16.83
CA ARG A 391 -15.77 0.88 16.09
C ARG A 391 -14.42 0.58 16.73
N THR A 392 -13.48 0.11 15.92
CA THR A 392 -12.16 -0.33 16.36
C THR A 392 -11.08 0.31 15.47
N VAL A 393 -9.91 0.57 16.05
CA VAL A 393 -8.71 1.02 15.33
C VAL A 393 -7.59 0.02 15.61
N LEU A 394 -7.04 -0.59 14.55
CA LEU A 394 -5.74 -1.26 14.64
C LEU A 394 -4.67 -0.17 14.56
N MET A 395 -3.99 0.12 15.67
CA MET A 395 -3.00 1.19 15.75
C MET A 395 -1.58 0.58 15.81
N PRO A 396 -0.65 0.98 14.92
CA PRO A 396 0.71 0.47 14.99
C PRO A 396 1.39 0.96 16.26
N VAL A 397 2.18 0.07 16.86
CA VAL A 397 3.14 0.40 17.92
C VAL A 397 4.53 -0.06 17.50
N PHE A 398 5.53 0.71 17.87
CA PHE A 398 6.89 0.48 17.40
C PHE A 398 7.69 -0.06 18.57
N PRO A 399 8.14 -1.34 18.53
CA PRO A 399 8.96 -1.88 19.60
C PRO A 399 10.23 -1.03 19.70
N SER A 400 10.28 -0.18 20.72
CA SER A 400 11.41 0.72 20.96
C SER A 400 12.57 -0.08 21.50
N GLY A 401 13.76 0.13 20.93
CA GLY A 401 14.97 -0.56 21.33
C GLY A 401 15.24 -0.39 22.83
N GLN A 402 15.20 0.84 23.35
CA GLN A 402 15.48 1.14 24.76
C GLN A 402 14.90 2.53 25.11
N GLY A 403 13.81 2.60 25.87
CA GLY A 403 13.30 3.85 26.45
C GLY A 403 11.78 3.97 26.39
N GLY A 404 11.11 3.88 27.55
CA GLY A 404 9.63 3.92 27.69
C GLY A 404 8.93 5.23 27.28
N SER A 405 9.52 6.05 26.41
CA SER A 405 8.84 7.18 25.76
C SER A 405 7.83 6.69 24.71
N ASP A 406 8.14 5.62 23.98
CA ASP A 406 7.26 5.06 22.93
C ASP A 406 5.93 4.57 23.51
N GLU A 407 6.01 3.82 24.62
CA GLU A 407 4.83 3.28 25.31
C GLU A 407 3.94 4.39 25.87
N ARG A 408 4.53 5.47 26.40
CA ARG A 408 3.77 6.64 26.88
C ARG A 408 3.04 7.36 25.74
N LEU A 409 3.68 7.51 24.58
CA LEU A 409 3.01 8.06 23.39
C LEU A 409 1.91 7.13 22.88
N ALA A 410 2.15 5.82 22.84
CA ALA A 410 1.16 4.84 22.44
C ALA A 410 -0.07 4.84 23.38
N GLU A 411 0.13 4.92 24.70
CA GLU A 411 -0.96 5.02 25.68
C GLU A 411 -1.74 6.32 25.54
N ARG A 412 -1.06 7.46 25.46
CA ARG A 412 -1.74 8.74 25.22
C ARG A 412 -2.62 8.70 23.97
N ASN A 413 -2.09 8.19 22.87
CA ASN A 413 -2.83 8.08 21.61
C ASN A 413 -3.98 7.09 21.69
N SER A 414 -3.79 5.97 22.40
CA SER A 414 -4.87 5.01 22.67
C SER A 414 -6.01 5.66 23.47
N GLN A 415 -5.68 6.46 24.49
CA GLN A 415 -6.68 7.19 25.28
C GLN A 415 -7.43 8.23 24.44
N THR A 416 -6.73 8.98 23.59
CA THR A 416 -7.36 9.89 22.63
C THR A 416 -8.38 9.15 21.77
N LEU A 417 -8.01 8.05 21.13
CA LEU A 417 -8.93 7.28 20.26
C LEU A 417 -10.08 6.65 21.04
N ARG A 418 -9.85 6.14 22.25
CA ARG A 418 -10.91 5.64 23.14
C ARG A 418 -11.91 6.73 23.52
N SER A 419 -11.43 7.96 23.76
CA SER A 419 -12.30 9.12 24.03
C SER A 419 -13.17 9.52 22.83
N LEU A 420 -12.82 9.05 21.62
CA LEU A 420 -13.62 9.20 20.39
C LEU A 420 -14.56 8.00 20.16
N GLY A 421 -14.67 7.08 21.12
CA GLY A 421 -15.57 5.92 21.05
C GLY A 421 -14.97 4.71 20.32
N CYS A 422 -13.67 4.69 20.05
CA CYS A 422 -13.01 3.57 19.40
C CYS A 422 -12.42 2.56 20.42
N ARG A 423 -12.59 1.26 20.16
CA ARG A 423 -11.69 0.25 20.72
C ARG A 423 -10.33 0.37 20.04
N VAL A 424 -9.24 0.26 20.79
CA VAL A 424 -7.88 0.35 20.22
C VAL A 424 -7.17 -0.98 20.39
N VAL A 425 -6.78 -1.60 19.28
CA VAL A 425 -5.95 -2.80 19.24
C VAL A 425 -4.56 -2.38 18.79
N ARG A 426 -3.56 -2.52 19.66
CA ARG A 426 -2.17 -2.18 19.34
C ARG A 426 -1.51 -3.30 18.57
N VAL A 427 -0.87 -2.98 17.45
CA VAL A 427 -0.20 -3.94 16.57
C VAL A 427 1.28 -3.61 16.50
N PRO A 428 2.17 -4.40 17.12
CA PRO A 428 3.61 -4.24 16.93
C PRO A 428 3.99 -4.33 15.46
N THR A 429 4.85 -3.45 14.95
CA THR A 429 5.22 -3.47 13.53
C THR A 429 6.64 -3.02 13.24
N GLN A 430 7.22 -3.59 12.19
CA GLN A 430 8.50 -3.20 11.61
C GLN A 430 8.37 -2.57 10.21
N ALA A 431 7.13 -2.28 9.75
CA ALA A 431 6.87 -1.66 8.45
C ALA A 431 7.63 -0.34 8.22
N HIS A 432 7.93 0.39 9.29
CA HIS A 432 8.67 1.65 9.24
C HIS A 432 10.10 1.50 8.68
N ASN A 433 10.69 0.30 8.79
CA ASN A 433 12.00 0.01 8.17
C ASN A 433 11.97 0.09 6.64
N LEU A 434 10.78 0.07 6.05
CA LEU A 434 10.54 0.27 4.62
C LEU A 434 9.76 1.56 4.34
N HIS A 435 9.69 2.47 5.31
CA HIS A 435 9.00 3.77 5.24
C HIS A 435 7.46 3.70 5.19
N GLY A 436 6.85 2.63 5.72
CA GLY A 436 5.39 2.47 5.81
C GLY A 436 4.90 2.13 7.23
N GLY A 437 3.60 1.98 7.42
CA GLY A 437 2.99 1.45 8.64
C GLY A 437 2.09 0.24 8.35
N ILE A 438 1.25 -0.15 9.30
CA ILE A 438 0.37 -1.33 9.11
C ILE A 438 -0.74 -1.05 8.10
N HIS A 439 -1.20 0.19 7.97
CA HIS A 439 -2.20 0.56 6.98
C HIS A 439 -1.67 0.29 5.57
N CYS A 440 -0.40 0.67 5.30
CA CYS A 440 0.21 0.42 4.00
C CYS A 440 0.26 -1.08 3.62
N LEU A 441 0.32 -2.00 4.59
CA LEU A 441 0.49 -3.44 4.37
C LEU A 441 -0.77 -4.17 3.91
N VAL A 442 -1.94 -3.55 4.06
CA VAL A 442 -3.23 -4.23 3.89
C VAL A 442 -4.20 -3.35 3.15
N ASN A 443 -5.05 -3.94 2.31
CA ASN A 443 -6.20 -3.26 1.72
C ASN A 443 -7.48 -4.00 2.11
N VAL A 444 -8.52 -3.28 2.54
CA VAL A 444 -9.79 -3.88 2.98
C VAL A 444 -10.72 -4.06 1.79
N LEU A 445 -10.95 -5.32 1.39
CA LEU A 445 -11.73 -5.71 0.23
C LEU A 445 -13.22 -5.93 0.54
N GLU A 446 -13.43 -6.55 1.71
CA GLU A 446 -14.67 -7.13 2.29
C GLU A 446 -15.59 -7.98 1.39
#